data_AF-A0A923SRD2-F1
#
_entry.id   AF-A0A923SRD2-F1
#
_cell.length_a   1.000
_cell.length_b   1.000
_cell.length_c   1.000
_cell.angle_alpha   90.00
_cell.angle_beta   90.00
_cell.angle_gamma   90.00
#
_symmetry.space_group_name_H-M   'P 1'
#
loop_
_entity.id
_entity.type
_entity.pdbx_description
1 polymer ?
#
loop_
_entity_poly.entity_id
_entity_poly.type
_entity_poly.pdbx_seq_one_letter_code
_entity_poly.pdbx_strand_id
1 'polypeptide(L)'
;MFFIAAGILVRRQVKLRRMKKADCRRCFSKLITAVHAAGVLREYSGQEIDFAERLVQAVQGLSREESRKLVGIVNQAAFGAEPPSEEDEAFVKQAYRKIVQRIYRNLSWYRKLQFRLFYVFL
;
A
#
# COMPACT_ATOMS: atom_id res chain seq x y z
N MET A 1 -24.25 -17.36 -9.54
CA MET A 1 -22.88 -16.88 -9.87
C MET A 1 -22.82 -15.41 -10.31
N PHE A 2 -23.73 -14.90 -11.16
CA PHE A 2 -23.73 -13.49 -11.59
C PHE A 2 -23.76 -12.46 -10.45
N PHE A 3 -24.59 -12.69 -9.41
CA PHE A 3 -24.69 -11.79 -8.26
C PHE A 3 -23.39 -11.69 -7.44
N ILE A 4 -22.61 -12.78 -7.36
CA ILE A 4 -21.31 -12.80 -6.66
C ILE A 4 -20.30 -11.95 -7.44
N ALA A 5 -20.24 -12.10 -8.76
CA ALA A 5 -19.36 -11.31 -9.62
C ALA A 5 -19.73 -9.81 -9.60
N ALA A 6 -21.02 -9.49 -9.66
CA ALA A 6 -21.52 -8.12 -9.54
C ALA A 6 -21.17 -7.49 -8.17
N GLY A 7 -21.36 -8.23 -7.08
CA GLY A 7 -20.99 -7.79 -5.73
C GLY A 7 -19.49 -7.51 -5.58
N ILE A 8 -18.65 -8.35 -6.19
CA ILE A 8 -17.19 -8.16 -6.24
C ILE A 8 -16.83 -6.85 -6.98
N LEU A 9 -17.43 -6.59 -8.14
CA LEU A 9 -17.16 -5.38 -8.94
C LEU A 9 -17.61 -4.11 -8.21
N VAL A 10 -18.79 -4.13 -7.58
CA VAL A 10 -19.30 -3.00 -6.78
C VAL A 10 -18.39 -2.73 -5.59
N ARG A 11 -18.00 -3.76 -4.83
CA ARG A 11 -17.07 -3.64 -3.70
C ARG A 11 -15.73 -3.04 -4.15
N ARG A 12 -15.23 -3.43 -5.32
CA ARG A 12 -14.02 -2.86 -5.92
C ARG A 12 -14.19 -1.37 -6.22
N GLN A 13 -15.29 -0.96 -6.86
CA GLN A 13 -15.53 0.46 -7.14
C GLN A 13 -15.58 1.29 -5.85
N VAL A 14 -16.23 0.79 -4.80
CA VAL A 14 -16.27 1.47 -3.50
C VAL A 14 -14.87 1.57 -2.87
N LYS A 15 -14.06 0.51 -2.92
CA LYS A 15 -12.64 0.55 -2.48
C LYS A 15 -11.85 1.64 -3.19
N LEU A 16 -11.97 1.72 -4.52
CA LEU A 16 -11.24 2.70 -5.33
C LEU A 16 -11.67 4.14 -5.02
N ARG A 17 -12.97 4.40 -4.89
CA ARG A 17 -13.48 5.72 -4.50
C ARG A 17 -12.99 6.13 -3.11
N ARG A 18 -12.97 5.21 -2.15
CA ARG A 18 -12.44 5.45 -0.79
C ARG A 18 -10.94 5.74 -0.80
N MET A 19 -10.17 5.10 -1.67
CA MET A 19 -8.73 5.37 -1.79
C MET A 19 -8.41 6.70 -2.45
N LYS A 20 -9.24 7.17 -3.40
CA LYS A 20 -9.07 8.51 -3.96
C LYS A 20 -9.15 9.62 -2.89
N LYS A 21 -9.92 9.37 -1.83
CA LYS A 21 -10.09 10.27 -0.67
C LYS A 21 -9.29 9.83 0.56
N ALA A 22 -8.37 8.88 0.43
CA ALA A 22 -7.59 8.40 1.56
C ALA A 22 -6.44 9.38 1.87
N ASP A 23 -6.28 9.68 3.16
CA ASP A 23 -5.10 10.37 3.69
C ASP A 23 -3.86 9.46 3.59
N CYS A 24 -2.68 10.05 3.83
CA CYS A 24 -1.41 9.31 3.73
C CYS A 24 -1.36 8.09 4.67
N ARG A 25 -1.91 8.21 5.89
CA ARG A 25 -1.94 7.12 6.89
C ARG A 25 -2.78 5.94 6.40
N ARG A 26 -3.94 6.20 5.82
CA ARG A 26 -4.80 5.15 5.27
C ARG A 26 -4.17 4.53 4.03
N CYS A 27 -3.51 5.31 3.19
CA CYS A 27 -2.70 4.79 2.09
C CYS A 27 -1.59 3.84 2.58
N PHE A 28 -0.88 4.22 3.64
CA PHE A 28 0.16 3.39 4.23
C PHE A 28 -0.39 2.11 4.88
N SER A 29 -1.49 2.20 5.64
CA SER A 29 -2.17 1.00 6.18
C SER A 29 -2.56 0.01 5.07
N LYS A 30 -3.00 0.52 3.90
CA LYS A 30 -3.28 -0.33 2.73
C LYS A 30 -2.03 -0.87 2.07
N LEU A 31 -0.91 -0.14 2.11
CA LEU A 31 0.39 -0.66 1.72
C LEU A 31 0.79 -1.86 2.56
N ILE A 32 0.76 -1.75 3.89
CA ILE A 32 1.08 -2.85 4.82
C ILE A 32 0.21 -4.07 4.52
N THR A 33 -1.09 -3.85 4.36
CA THR A 33 -2.04 -4.91 4.00
C THR A 33 -1.64 -5.62 2.68
N ALA A 34 -1.20 -4.85 1.68
CA ALA A 34 -0.78 -5.38 0.38
C ALA A 34 0.56 -6.14 0.47
N VAL A 35 1.50 -5.65 1.27
CA VAL A 35 2.78 -6.30 1.55
C VAL A 35 2.54 -7.66 2.23
N HIS A 36 1.71 -7.71 3.28
CA HIS A 36 1.37 -8.95 3.99
C HIS A 36 0.67 -9.97 3.08
N ALA A 37 -0.27 -9.50 2.25
CA ALA A 37 -0.99 -10.34 1.31
C ALA A 37 -0.08 -10.95 0.23
N ALA A 38 1.03 -10.29 -0.09
CA ALA A 38 2.05 -10.83 -0.97
C ALA A 38 2.95 -11.88 -0.29
N GLY A 39 2.84 -12.04 1.02
CA GLY A 39 3.62 -12.99 1.80
C GLY A 39 4.91 -12.44 2.36
N VAL A 40 5.13 -11.13 2.26
CA VAL A 40 6.35 -10.46 2.74
C VAL A 40 6.04 -9.61 3.98
N LEU A 41 7.03 -9.45 4.86
CA LEU A 41 6.97 -8.64 6.08
C LEU A 41 5.74 -8.88 6.97
N ARG A 42 5.21 -10.11 7.02
CA ARG A 42 3.94 -10.42 7.71
C ARG A 42 3.91 -10.08 9.21
N GLU A 43 5.08 -10.04 9.82
CA GLU A 43 5.25 -9.74 11.25
C GLU A 43 5.48 -8.25 11.53
N TYR A 44 5.55 -7.42 10.48
CA TYR A 44 5.79 -5.99 10.62
C TYR A 44 4.46 -5.23 10.69
N SER A 45 4.38 -4.30 11.62
CA SER A 45 3.29 -3.33 11.72
C SER A 45 3.51 -2.11 10.80
N GLY A 46 4.76 -1.87 10.39
CA GLY A 46 5.17 -0.66 9.68
C GLY A 46 5.75 0.42 10.60
N GLN A 47 5.82 0.16 11.91
CA GLN A 47 6.38 1.06 12.93
C GLN A 47 7.78 0.65 13.38
N GLU A 48 8.26 -0.51 12.95
CA GLU A 48 9.58 -1.01 13.30
C GLU A 48 10.67 -0.10 12.75
N ILE A 49 11.74 0.09 13.52
CA ILE A 49 12.84 1.01 13.18
C ILE A 49 13.50 0.62 11.84
N ASP A 50 13.60 -0.68 11.55
CA ASP A 50 14.18 -1.20 10.32
C ASP A 50 13.15 -1.44 9.21
N PHE A 51 11.88 -1.05 9.39
CA PHE A 51 10.83 -1.32 8.40
C PHE A 51 11.16 -0.72 7.03
N ALA A 52 11.71 0.49 6.97
CA ALA A 52 12.06 1.14 5.71
C ALA A 52 13.11 0.33 4.93
N GLU A 53 14.12 -0.20 5.61
CA GLU A 53 15.18 -1.04 5.06
C GLU A 53 14.64 -2.39 4.62
N ARG A 54 13.78 -3.01 5.43
CA ARG A 54 13.14 -4.29 5.15
C ARG A 54 12.18 -4.20 3.96
N LEU A 55 11.50 -3.07 3.80
CA LEU A 55 10.62 -2.81 2.66
C LEU A 55 11.40 -2.75 1.34
N VAL A 56 12.60 -2.16 1.35
CA VAL A 56 13.50 -2.13 0.17
C VAL A 56 13.95 -3.53 -0.21
N GLN A 57 14.30 -4.37 0.78
CA GLN A 57 14.68 -5.76 0.53
C GLN A 57 13.52 -6.59 -0.03
N ALA A 58 12.30 -6.33 0.44
CA ALA A 58 11.10 -7.06 0.02
C ALA A 58 10.55 -6.62 -1.35
N VAL A 59 10.77 -5.37 -1.76
CA VAL A 59 10.17 -4.78 -2.97
C VAL A 59 11.26 -4.37 -3.96
N GLN A 60 11.47 -5.20 -4.98
CA GLN A 60 12.48 -4.95 -6.01
C GLN A 60 12.35 -3.56 -6.65
N GLY A 61 13.51 -2.88 -6.76
CA GLY A 61 13.67 -1.57 -7.40
C GLY A 61 13.19 -0.39 -6.58
N LEU A 62 12.74 -0.57 -5.32
CA LEU A 62 12.39 0.54 -4.42
C LEU A 62 13.69 1.14 -3.90
N SER A 63 13.88 2.46 -4.02
CA SER A 63 15.10 3.08 -3.48
C SER A 63 15.01 3.21 -1.96
N ARG A 64 16.18 3.20 -1.30
CA ARG A 64 16.25 3.42 0.15
C ARG A 64 15.70 4.79 0.56
N GLU A 65 15.99 5.81 -0.23
CA GLU A 65 15.50 7.17 -0.02
C GLU A 65 13.97 7.24 -0.14
N GLU A 66 13.39 6.60 -1.16
CA GLU A 66 11.93 6.54 -1.33
C GLU A 66 11.25 5.87 -0.14
N SER A 67 11.83 4.75 0.33
CA SER A 67 11.29 3.99 1.47
C SER A 67 11.37 4.80 2.77
N ARG A 68 12.52 5.43 3.05
CA ARG A 68 12.70 6.27 4.23
C ARG A 68 11.80 7.49 4.21
N LYS A 69 11.69 8.17 3.06
CA LYS A 69 10.78 9.32 2.91
C LYS A 69 9.33 8.91 3.14
N LEU A 70 8.89 7.77 2.59
CA LEU A 70 7.55 7.22 2.81
C LEU A 70 7.25 6.98 4.30
N VAL A 71 8.15 6.28 5.00
CA VAL A 71 7.98 5.99 6.43
C VAL A 71 8.05 7.27 7.27
N GLY A 72 8.96 8.18 6.94
CA GLY A 72 9.11 9.48 7.61
C GLY A 72 7.84 10.33 7.53
N ILE A 73 7.24 10.46 6.34
CA ILE A 73 5.99 11.20 6.15
C ILE A 73 4.86 10.59 6.99
N VAL A 74 4.74 9.26 7.01
CA VAL A 74 3.65 8.60 7.72
C VAL A 74 3.83 8.69 9.24
N ASN A 75 5.07 8.57 9.73
CA ASN A 75 5.38 8.78 11.14
C ASN A 75 5.11 10.23 11.56
N GLN A 76 5.50 11.22 10.73
CA GLN A 76 5.17 12.61 10.97
C GLN A 76 3.65 12.83 10.99
N ALA A 77 2.90 12.22 10.07
CA ALA A 77 1.44 12.31 10.06
C ALA A 77 0.76 11.57 11.24
N ALA A 78 1.44 10.61 11.87
CA ALA A 78 0.92 9.83 12.99
C ALA A 78 1.24 10.46 14.35
N PHE A 79 2.44 11.03 14.51
CA PHE A 79 2.98 11.50 15.79
C PHE A 79 3.43 12.96 15.78
N GLY A 80 3.55 13.57 14.61
CA GLY A 80 3.95 14.97 14.46
C GLY A 80 2.83 15.94 14.80
N ALA A 81 3.22 17.17 15.10
CA ALA A 81 2.30 18.25 15.44
C ALA A 81 1.59 18.83 14.21
N GLU A 82 2.22 18.74 13.04
CA GLU A 82 1.71 19.32 11.79
C GLU A 82 1.07 18.26 10.89
N PRO A 83 -0.04 18.60 10.20
CA PRO A 83 -0.60 17.72 9.20
C PRO A 83 0.35 17.58 8.01
N PRO A 84 0.35 16.42 7.31
CA PRO A 84 1.17 16.22 6.13
C PRO A 84 0.79 17.21 5.02
N SER A 85 1.78 17.70 4.29
CA SER A 85 1.58 18.59 3.14
C SER A 85 0.87 17.86 1.99
N GLU A 86 0.31 18.61 1.04
CA GLU A 86 -0.28 18.02 -0.17
C GLU A 86 0.76 17.25 -1.00
N GLU A 87 2.00 17.74 -1.04
CA GLU A 87 3.12 17.06 -1.70
C GLU A 87 3.45 15.72 -1.03
N ASP A 88 3.44 15.68 0.30
CA ASP A 88 3.67 14.46 1.07
C ASP A 88 2.55 13.45 0.87
N GLU A 89 1.29 13.90 0.86
CA GLU A 89 0.15 13.05 0.53
C GLU A 89 0.28 12.46 -0.88
N ALA A 90 0.63 13.29 -1.86
CA ALA A 90 0.81 12.87 -3.24
C ALA A 90 1.95 11.85 -3.36
N PHE A 91 3.07 12.11 -2.67
CA PHE A 91 4.22 11.20 -2.62
C PHE A 91 3.83 9.83 -2.06
N VAL A 92 3.14 9.79 -0.91
CA VAL A 92 2.70 8.52 -0.29
C VAL A 92 1.74 7.76 -1.20
N LYS A 93 0.80 8.45 -1.85
CA LYS A 93 -0.12 7.84 -2.84
C LYS A 93 0.65 7.26 -4.03
N GLN A 94 1.67 7.96 -4.53
CA GLN A 94 2.50 7.48 -5.64
C GLN A 94 3.38 6.30 -5.23
N ALA A 95 4.03 6.37 -4.08
CA ALA A 95 4.84 5.28 -3.52
C ALA A 95 4.00 4.02 -3.31
N TYR A 96 2.80 4.17 -2.75
CA TYR A 96 1.83 3.09 -2.61
C TYR A 96 1.53 2.42 -3.97
N ARG A 97 1.17 3.20 -5.00
CA ARG A 97 0.86 2.65 -6.34
C ARG A 97 2.06 1.91 -6.92
N LYS A 98 3.25 2.50 -6.84
CA LYS A 98 4.51 1.93 -7.34
C LYS A 98 4.82 0.58 -6.68
N ILE A 99 4.76 0.53 -5.36
CA ILE A 99 5.05 -0.69 -4.58
C ILE A 99 4.02 -1.77 -4.87
N VAL A 100 2.72 -1.45 -4.81
CA VAL A 100 1.65 -2.41 -5.07
C VAL A 100 1.73 -2.96 -6.50
N GLN A 101 2.05 -2.12 -7.49
CA GLN A 101 2.20 -2.58 -8.87
C GLN A 101 3.39 -3.55 -9.02
N ARG A 102 4.50 -3.29 -8.34
CA ARG A 102 5.67 -4.18 -8.35
C ARG A 102 5.40 -5.51 -7.68
N ILE A 103 4.80 -5.48 -6.49
CA ILE A 103 4.30 -6.67 -5.80
C ILE A 103 3.40 -7.46 -6.76
N TYR A 104 2.41 -6.80 -7.36
CA TYR A 104 1.46 -7.45 -8.26
C TYR A 104 2.16 -8.11 -9.46
N ARG A 105 3.16 -7.48 -10.08
CA ARG A 105 3.91 -8.06 -11.21
C ARG A 105 4.59 -9.37 -10.84
N ASN A 106 5.13 -9.45 -9.63
CA ASN A 106 5.91 -10.59 -9.13
C ASN A 106 5.05 -11.74 -8.56
N LEU A 107 3.73 -11.56 -8.46
CA LEU A 107 2.83 -12.64 -8.01
C LEU A 107 2.55 -13.67 -9.10
N SER A 108 2.36 -14.93 -8.70
CA SER A 108 1.81 -15.99 -9.55
C SER A 108 0.38 -15.66 -9.99
N TRP A 109 -0.10 -16.25 -11.09
CA TRP A 109 -1.40 -15.93 -11.68
C TRP A 109 -2.60 -16.11 -10.72
N TYR A 110 -2.60 -17.17 -9.89
CA TYR A 110 -3.66 -17.41 -8.91
C TYR A 110 -3.60 -16.38 -7.76
N ARG A 111 -2.40 -16.00 -7.30
CA ARG A 111 -2.22 -14.94 -6.30
C ARG A 111 -2.58 -13.58 -6.89
N LYS A 112 -2.30 -13.31 -8.16
CA LYS A 112 -2.73 -12.08 -8.85
C LYS A 112 -4.25 -11.94 -8.82
N LEU A 113 -5.00 -13.02 -9.06
CA LEU A 113 -6.46 -13.00 -9.00
C LEU A 113 -6.95 -12.64 -7.60
N GLN A 114 -6.48 -13.35 -6.56
CA GLN A 114 -6.81 -13.05 -5.17
C GLN A 114 -6.40 -11.63 -4.77
N PHE A 115 -5.17 -11.23 -5.12
CA PHE A 115 -4.63 -9.91 -4.83
C PHE A 115 -5.48 -8.81 -5.45
N ARG A 116 -5.84 -8.96 -6.73
CA ARG A 116 -6.69 -8.01 -7.46
C ARG A 116 -8.08 -7.87 -6.85
N LEU A 117 -8.67 -8.97 -6.39
CA LEU A 117 -10.02 -9.00 -5.84
C LEU A 117 -10.10 -8.42 -4.43
N PHE A 118 -9.12 -8.73 -3.58
CA PHE A 118 -9.21 -8.45 -2.14
C PHE A 118 -8.29 -7.31 -1.68
N TYR A 119 -7.18 -7.04 -2.37
CA TYR A 119 -6.08 -6.24 -1.83
C TYR A 119 -5.68 -5.04 -2.70
N VAL A 120 -5.74 -5.16 -4.02
CA VAL A 120 -5.39 -4.08 -4.95
C VAL A 120 -6.38 -2.93 -4.88
N PHE A 121 -5.84 -1.73 -4.80
CA PHE A 121 -6.56 -0.48 -5.03
C PHE A 121 -5.91 0.32 -6.18
N LEU A 122 -5.57 -0.39 -7.26
CA LEU A 122 -5.13 0.15 -8.56
C LEU A 122 -6.35 0.42 -9.45
#